data_AF-A0A7X5L8K5-F1
#
_entry.id   AF-A0A7X5L8K5-F1
#
_cell.length_a   1.000
_cell.length_b   1.000
_cell.length_c   1.000
_cell.angle_alpha   90.00
_cell.angle_beta   90.00
_cell.angle_gamma   90.00
#
_symmetry.space_group_name_H-M   'P 1'
#
loop_
_entity.id
_entity.type
_entity.pdbx_description
1 polymer ?
#
loop_
_entity_poly.entity_id
_entity_poly.type
_entity_poly.pdbx_seq_one_letter_code
_entity_poly.pdbx_strand_id
1 'polypeptide(L)'
;MDKKYDKYLEGNYDNANKEKQEKADKLQAERIGKLVDNMQKKQTEDLINSVLGDEELPIGDEEAVRELLHEYVSNKDEYLVDGAVLTCSMASTGTYSIGNVGLGTEIKNIDNPTQTLLRVSSNLSKITGMPVATVKDHKKQMNTGNIEQEETGNIEPFKCNCLSFPDRESEREAILNDEECRKYGICRQLMKLDNDWENFIKSTGYLSFNRTTEKERAQGITMKSVLFCSHGGLITPVTSGQYYNDVRYQKLLAETERRKGSLEEYKIEFVLKIFPKVLLDERISGIPAEITFAQMCLESAYGKKTCIDINTGINGNNYFGIKGIGPAGSVTCETKEEIAGKMVAVIDDFRAYNSMDESIEDHSNLLVNTYQQYIVTGSVEDWCNALKKGGYATASNYKEEILSVCKTWDIIE
;
A
#
# COMPACT_ATOMS: atom_id res chain seq x y z
N MET A 1 -10.89 33.93 -12.86
CA MET A 1 -10.73 32.69 -12.08
C MET A 1 -9.34 32.17 -12.35
N ASP A 2 -8.66 31.75 -11.29
CA ASP A 2 -7.31 31.21 -11.35
C ASP A 2 -7.37 29.88 -12.10
N LYS A 3 -6.65 29.73 -13.23
CA LYS A 3 -6.65 28.51 -14.06
C LYS A 3 -5.95 27.31 -13.40
N LYS A 4 -5.62 27.46 -12.12
CA LYS A 4 -4.78 26.54 -11.33
C LYS A 4 -5.34 25.11 -11.28
N TYR A 5 -6.66 24.95 -11.37
CA TYR A 5 -7.33 23.65 -11.20
C TYR A 5 -8.13 23.20 -12.43
N ASP A 6 -7.95 23.84 -13.58
CA ASP A 6 -8.71 23.55 -14.81
C ASP A 6 -8.54 22.10 -15.27
N LYS A 7 -7.40 21.45 -14.97
CA LYS A 7 -7.16 20.03 -15.28
C LYS A 7 -8.08 19.06 -14.54
N TYR A 8 -8.71 19.51 -13.45
CA TYR A 8 -9.65 18.71 -12.65
C TYR A 8 -11.12 18.92 -13.07
N LEU A 9 -11.37 19.65 -14.14
CA LEU A 9 -12.71 19.84 -14.67
C LEU A 9 -13.17 18.60 -15.44
N GLU A 10 -14.41 18.20 -15.22
CA GLU A 10 -15.07 17.15 -15.97
C GLU A 10 -15.51 17.59 -17.36
N GLY A 11 -16.03 18.81 -17.48
CA GLY A 11 -16.54 19.35 -18.74
C GLY A 11 -17.85 18.70 -19.20
N ASN A 12 -18.08 18.75 -20.53
CA ASN A 12 -19.23 18.16 -21.24
C ASN A 12 -20.61 18.51 -20.63
N TYR A 13 -20.90 19.81 -20.57
CA TYR A 13 -22.12 20.33 -19.95
C TYR A 13 -23.34 20.27 -20.87
N ASP A 14 -24.49 19.91 -20.30
CA ASP A 14 -25.78 19.91 -20.99
C ASP A 14 -26.24 21.36 -21.23
N ASN A 15 -26.64 21.69 -22.45
CA ASN A 15 -27.07 23.06 -22.80
C ASN A 15 -28.16 23.60 -21.84
N ALA A 16 -29.08 22.75 -21.40
CA ALA A 16 -30.17 23.12 -20.51
C ALA A 16 -29.73 23.40 -19.05
N ASN A 17 -28.61 22.81 -18.59
CA ASN A 17 -28.15 22.90 -17.20
C ASN A 17 -26.73 23.48 -17.07
N LYS A 18 -26.18 24.01 -18.17
CA LYS A 18 -24.77 24.36 -18.33
C LYS A 18 -24.21 25.20 -17.18
N GLU A 19 -24.88 26.29 -16.82
CA GLU A 19 -24.39 27.19 -15.75
C GLU A 19 -24.30 26.47 -14.39
N LYS A 20 -25.28 25.64 -14.06
CA LYS A 20 -25.31 24.88 -12.80
C LYS A 20 -24.21 23.82 -12.77
N GLN A 21 -24.05 23.09 -13.87
CA GLN A 21 -23.03 22.04 -13.99
C GLN A 21 -21.62 22.65 -13.99
N GLU A 22 -21.37 23.73 -14.74
CA GLU A 22 -20.09 24.45 -14.72
C GLU A 22 -19.71 24.94 -13.32
N LYS A 23 -20.69 25.43 -12.55
CA LYS A 23 -20.46 25.88 -11.18
C LYS A 23 -20.13 24.71 -10.24
N ALA A 24 -20.85 23.60 -10.36
CA ALA A 24 -20.61 22.41 -9.56
C ALA A 24 -19.25 21.78 -9.88
N ASP A 25 -18.92 21.67 -11.17
CA ASP A 25 -17.65 21.13 -11.67
C ASP A 25 -16.46 21.97 -11.19
N LYS A 26 -16.55 23.31 -11.28
CA LYS A 26 -15.52 24.20 -10.73
C LYS A 26 -15.30 24.02 -9.24
N LEU A 27 -16.38 23.91 -8.45
CA LEU A 27 -16.27 23.70 -7.01
C LEU A 27 -15.62 22.34 -6.69
N GLN A 28 -15.95 21.30 -7.46
CA GLN A 28 -15.34 19.99 -7.35
C GLN A 28 -13.85 20.03 -7.70
N ALA A 29 -13.48 20.66 -8.83
CA ALA A 29 -12.10 20.84 -9.26
C ALA A 29 -11.26 21.59 -8.21
N GLU A 30 -11.80 22.68 -7.63
CA GLU A 30 -11.14 23.42 -6.55
C GLU A 30 -10.96 22.58 -5.29
N ARG A 31 -11.98 21.80 -4.89
CA ARG A 31 -11.91 20.92 -3.73
C ARG A 31 -10.81 19.87 -3.90
N ILE A 32 -10.74 19.26 -5.08
CA ILE A 32 -9.76 18.22 -5.41
C ILE A 32 -8.35 18.82 -5.47
N GLY A 33 -8.19 19.97 -6.12
CA GLY A 33 -6.93 20.67 -6.18
C GLY A 33 -6.37 21.02 -4.80
N LYS A 34 -7.22 21.49 -3.88
CA LYS A 34 -6.84 21.74 -2.48
C LYS A 34 -6.50 20.45 -1.73
N LEU A 35 -7.26 19.39 -1.95
CA LEU A 35 -7.00 18.09 -1.32
C LEU A 35 -5.64 17.54 -1.75
N VAL A 36 -5.34 17.56 -3.06
CA VAL A 36 -4.03 17.20 -3.59
C VAL A 36 -2.97 18.08 -2.93
N ASP A 37 -3.05 19.41 -3.05
CA ASP A 37 -2.07 20.34 -2.46
C ASP A 37 -1.79 20.06 -0.97
N ASN A 38 -2.82 19.74 -0.17
CA ASN A 38 -2.66 19.37 1.24
C ASN A 38 -1.98 18.01 1.45
N MET A 39 -2.34 16.99 0.66
CA MET A 39 -1.68 15.67 0.70
C MET A 39 -0.20 15.79 0.34
N GLN A 40 0.12 16.58 -0.69
CA GLN A 40 1.49 16.84 -1.12
C GLN A 40 2.32 17.47 0.01
N LYS A 41 1.75 18.48 0.68
CA LYS A 41 2.38 19.15 1.81
C LYS A 41 2.65 18.18 2.97
N LYS A 42 1.62 17.44 3.38
CA LYS A 42 1.74 16.49 4.50
C LYS A 42 2.80 15.42 4.23
N GLN A 43 2.78 14.79 3.05
CA GLN A 43 3.78 13.77 2.72
C GLN A 43 5.21 14.33 2.64
N THR A 44 5.36 15.59 2.20
CA THR A 44 6.66 16.26 2.20
C THR A 44 7.15 16.50 3.63
N GLU A 45 6.27 16.96 4.52
CA GLU A 45 6.59 17.15 5.95
C GLU A 45 6.93 15.83 6.65
N ASP A 46 6.11 14.78 6.47
CA ASP A 46 6.35 13.45 7.03
C ASP A 46 7.71 12.91 6.56
N LEU A 47 8.04 13.09 5.27
CA LEU A 47 9.31 12.66 4.71
C LEU A 47 10.50 13.45 5.27
N ILE A 48 10.42 14.77 5.32
CA ILE A 48 11.46 15.62 5.92
C ILE A 48 11.72 15.19 7.36
N ASN A 49 10.67 14.99 8.16
CA ASN A 49 10.80 14.55 9.55
C ASN A 49 11.44 13.15 9.66
N SER A 50 11.11 12.22 8.77
CA SER A 50 11.76 10.90 8.75
C SER A 50 13.24 10.93 8.38
N VAL A 51 13.68 11.90 7.58
CA VAL A 51 15.07 12.02 7.14
C VAL A 51 15.92 12.78 8.17
N LEU A 52 15.37 13.86 8.75
CA LEU A 52 16.11 14.76 9.63
C LEU A 52 15.87 14.53 11.13
N GLY A 53 14.84 13.76 11.51
CA GLY A 53 14.44 13.60 12.90
C GLY A 53 14.08 14.94 13.55
N ASP A 54 14.65 15.21 14.73
CA ASP A 54 14.48 16.46 15.49
C ASP A 54 15.42 17.60 15.05
N GLU A 55 16.23 17.40 14.00
CA GLU A 55 17.16 18.45 13.53
C GLU A 55 16.41 19.60 12.85
N GLU A 56 16.65 20.84 13.32
CA GLU A 56 16.14 22.03 12.65
C GLU A 56 16.72 22.13 11.24
N LEU A 57 15.84 22.30 10.25
CA LEU A 57 16.22 22.54 8.86
C LEU A 57 17.30 23.63 8.80
N PRO A 58 18.41 23.42 8.06
CA PRO A 58 19.33 24.51 7.78
C PRO A 58 18.53 25.63 7.10
N ILE A 59 18.36 26.74 7.81
CA ILE A 59 17.53 27.86 7.38
C ILE A 59 18.08 28.35 6.04
N GLY A 60 17.36 28.05 4.95
CA GLY A 60 17.55 28.70 3.65
C GLY A 60 18.00 27.85 2.46
N ASP A 61 18.18 26.53 2.58
CA ASP A 61 18.57 25.69 1.42
C ASP A 61 17.51 24.65 1.04
N GLU A 62 16.43 25.12 0.38
CA GLU A 62 15.36 24.27 -0.18
C GLU A 62 15.91 23.23 -1.17
N GLU A 63 17.06 23.49 -1.80
CA GLU A 63 17.67 22.60 -2.80
C GLU A 63 18.38 21.41 -2.12
N ALA A 64 19.10 21.63 -1.02
CA ALA A 64 19.70 20.56 -0.24
C ALA A 64 18.65 19.60 0.33
N VAL A 65 17.54 20.14 0.84
CA VAL A 65 16.38 19.34 1.28
C VAL A 65 15.81 18.58 0.09
N ARG A 66 15.66 19.21 -1.08
CA ARG A 66 15.15 18.57 -2.29
C ARG A 66 16.03 17.42 -2.78
N GLU A 67 17.35 17.56 -2.77
CA GLU A 67 18.29 16.49 -3.14
C GLU A 67 18.23 15.32 -2.15
N LEU A 68 18.21 15.59 -0.84
CA LEU A 68 18.02 14.57 0.22
C LEU A 68 16.71 13.81 0.05
N LEU A 69 15.60 14.52 -0.16
CA LEU A 69 14.29 13.91 -0.41
C LEU A 69 14.30 13.07 -1.69
N HIS A 70 14.98 13.52 -2.75
CA HIS A 70 15.06 12.81 -4.01
C HIS A 70 15.83 11.48 -3.89
N GLU A 71 16.99 11.48 -3.21
CA GLU A 71 17.77 10.26 -2.98
C GLU A 71 17.02 9.24 -2.12
N TYR A 72 16.40 9.69 -1.02
CA TYR A 72 15.67 8.82 -0.10
C TYR A 72 14.41 8.19 -0.72
N VAL A 73 13.62 8.98 -1.44
CA VAL A 73 12.40 8.53 -2.14
C VAL A 73 12.75 7.53 -3.24
N SER A 74 13.88 7.73 -3.94
CA SER A 74 14.27 6.84 -5.03
C SER A 74 14.68 5.43 -4.58
N ASN A 75 15.17 5.28 -3.35
CA ASN A 75 15.70 4.02 -2.83
C ASN A 75 14.70 3.22 -1.98
N LYS A 76 13.66 3.86 -1.42
CA LYS A 76 12.72 3.22 -0.50
C LYS A 76 11.27 3.14 -0.97
N ASP A 77 10.86 3.87 -2.02
CA ASP A 77 9.46 3.85 -2.44
C ASP A 77 9.15 2.69 -3.39
N GLU A 78 8.16 1.89 -3.00
CA GLU A 78 7.65 0.81 -3.83
C GLU A 78 7.07 1.37 -5.15
N TYR A 79 7.72 1.07 -6.27
CA TYR A 79 7.19 1.29 -7.61
C TYR A 79 6.00 0.37 -7.89
N LEU A 80 5.03 0.85 -8.66
CA LEU A 80 3.87 0.02 -9.00
C LEU A 80 4.21 -0.91 -10.16
N VAL A 81 3.72 -2.15 -10.08
CA VAL A 81 3.82 -3.17 -11.13
C VAL A 81 2.46 -3.77 -11.41
N ASP A 82 2.43 -4.73 -12.34
CA ASP A 82 1.22 -5.49 -12.66
C ASP A 82 0.65 -6.15 -11.39
N GLY A 83 -0.66 -6.01 -11.18
CA GLY A 83 -1.35 -6.50 -10.00
C GLY A 83 -1.38 -5.54 -8.81
N ALA A 84 -0.82 -4.32 -8.94
CA ALA A 84 -1.03 -3.27 -7.94
C ALA A 84 -2.52 -3.01 -7.73
N VAL A 85 -2.95 -3.00 -6.47
CA VAL A 85 -4.35 -2.73 -6.09
C VAL A 85 -4.52 -1.23 -5.94
N LEU A 86 -5.56 -0.68 -6.55
CA LEU A 86 -5.91 0.73 -6.51
C LEU A 86 -7.25 0.93 -5.79
N THR A 87 -7.43 2.08 -5.15
CA THR A 87 -8.71 2.54 -4.57
C THR A 87 -9.07 3.93 -5.09
N CYS A 88 -10.32 4.34 -4.96
CA CYS A 88 -10.79 5.67 -5.35
C CYS A 88 -11.47 6.39 -4.17
N SER A 89 -11.13 7.66 -3.96
CA SER A 89 -11.71 8.49 -2.88
C SER A 89 -13.22 8.73 -3.00
N MET A 90 -13.81 8.46 -4.18
CA MET A 90 -15.24 8.61 -4.45
C MET A 90 -15.96 7.27 -4.63
N ALA A 91 -15.26 6.14 -4.41
CA ALA A 91 -15.87 4.82 -4.50
C ALA A 91 -16.83 4.56 -3.33
N SER A 92 -18.01 4.03 -3.63
CA SER A 92 -19.04 3.72 -2.64
C SER A 92 -19.77 2.42 -2.95
N THR A 93 -20.18 1.72 -1.89
CA THR A 93 -20.99 0.50 -1.95
C THR A 93 -22.48 0.77 -1.69
N GLY A 94 -22.85 2.04 -1.51
CA GLY A 94 -24.25 2.45 -1.38
C GLY A 94 -25.02 2.21 -2.67
N THR A 95 -26.28 1.79 -2.56
CA THR A 95 -27.17 1.65 -3.71
C THR A 95 -27.57 3.01 -4.26
N TYR A 96 -27.68 3.11 -5.57
CA TYR A 96 -28.02 4.35 -6.28
C TYR A 96 -29.25 4.14 -7.16
N SER A 97 -30.00 5.20 -7.48
CA SER A 97 -31.20 5.09 -8.33
C SER A 97 -31.26 6.20 -9.36
N ILE A 98 -31.55 5.84 -10.62
CA ILE A 98 -31.90 6.79 -11.68
C ILE A 98 -33.35 6.49 -12.10
N GLY A 99 -34.26 7.42 -11.80
CA GLY A 99 -35.69 7.17 -11.95
C GLY A 99 -36.13 5.97 -11.10
N ASN A 100 -36.66 4.93 -11.75
CA ASN A 100 -37.09 3.69 -11.10
C ASN A 100 -36.06 2.55 -11.19
N VAL A 101 -34.86 2.81 -11.71
CA VAL A 101 -33.81 1.79 -11.88
C VAL A 101 -32.84 1.86 -10.71
N GLY A 102 -32.77 0.78 -9.93
CA GLY A 102 -31.75 0.58 -8.90
C GLY A 102 -30.42 0.12 -9.50
N LEU A 103 -29.32 0.69 -9.03
CA LEU A 103 -27.98 0.52 -9.56
C LEU A 103 -27.00 0.13 -8.44
N GLY A 104 -26.07 -0.77 -8.77
CA GLY A 104 -25.13 -1.33 -7.80
C GLY A 104 -25.80 -2.12 -6.68
N THR A 105 -26.92 -2.78 -6.95
CA THR A 105 -27.72 -3.50 -5.95
C THR A 105 -27.01 -4.73 -5.40
N GLU A 106 -26.04 -5.27 -6.15
CA GLU A 106 -25.26 -6.45 -5.77
C GLU A 106 -23.83 -6.13 -5.33
N ILE A 107 -23.43 -4.84 -5.28
CA ILE A 107 -22.05 -4.43 -4.95
C ILE A 107 -21.59 -5.00 -3.60
N LYS A 108 -22.51 -5.08 -2.62
CA LYS A 108 -22.21 -5.59 -1.27
C LYS A 108 -21.82 -7.07 -1.24
N ASN A 109 -22.10 -7.83 -2.29
CA ASN A 109 -21.76 -9.25 -2.42
C ASN A 109 -20.47 -9.46 -3.21
N ILE A 110 -19.82 -8.38 -3.66
CA ILE A 110 -18.55 -8.42 -4.38
C ILE A 110 -17.44 -8.19 -3.35
N ASP A 111 -16.37 -8.98 -3.43
CA ASP A 111 -15.20 -8.75 -2.59
C ASP A 111 -14.47 -7.47 -3.02
N ASN A 112 -14.18 -6.60 -2.05
CA ASN A 112 -13.45 -5.34 -2.23
C ASN A 112 -13.91 -4.49 -3.44
N PRO A 113 -15.21 -4.16 -3.54
CA PRO A 113 -15.79 -3.55 -4.75
C PRO A 113 -15.26 -2.15 -5.05
N THR A 114 -14.72 -1.47 -4.03
CA THR A 114 -14.10 -0.15 -4.12
C THR A 114 -12.62 -0.21 -4.51
N GLN A 115 -12.09 -1.40 -4.77
CA GLN A 115 -10.73 -1.62 -5.23
C GLN A 115 -10.72 -2.17 -6.66
N THR A 116 -9.62 -1.94 -7.37
CA THR A 116 -9.40 -2.46 -8.72
C THR A 116 -7.92 -2.77 -8.94
N LEU A 117 -7.57 -3.36 -10.07
CA LEU A 117 -6.21 -3.79 -10.40
C LEU A 117 -5.59 -2.93 -11.50
N LEU A 118 -4.30 -2.65 -11.34
CA LEU A 118 -3.43 -2.09 -12.36
C LEU A 118 -2.83 -3.22 -13.21
N ARG A 119 -2.92 -3.08 -14.53
CA ARG A 119 -2.41 -4.01 -15.55
C ARG A 119 -1.35 -3.31 -16.38
N VAL A 120 -0.11 -3.77 -16.30
CA VAL A 120 1.04 -3.20 -17.01
C VAL A 120 2.01 -4.27 -17.51
N SER A 121 1.58 -5.53 -17.55
CA SER A 121 2.37 -6.68 -17.99
C SER A 121 3.00 -6.54 -19.38
N SER A 122 2.43 -5.70 -20.25
CA SER A 122 2.95 -5.39 -21.60
C SER A 122 4.05 -4.31 -21.63
N ASN A 123 4.39 -3.71 -20.49
CA ASN A 123 5.40 -2.65 -20.43
C ASN A 123 6.82 -3.18 -20.67
N LEU A 124 7.61 -2.41 -21.42
CA LEU A 124 8.99 -2.76 -21.78
C LEU A 124 9.99 -2.57 -20.62
N SER A 125 9.75 -1.56 -19.77
CA SER A 125 10.60 -1.28 -18.62
C SER A 125 10.35 -2.29 -17.52
N LYS A 126 11.43 -2.88 -16.98
CA LYS A 126 11.35 -3.87 -15.92
C LYS A 126 12.33 -3.57 -14.79
N ILE A 127 11.91 -3.81 -13.55
CA ILE A 127 12.78 -3.84 -12.37
C ILE A 127 12.64 -5.22 -11.75
N THR A 128 13.77 -5.84 -11.40
CA THR A 128 13.79 -7.23 -10.88
C THR A 128 12.97 -8.22 -11.73
N GLY A 129 12.94 -8.01 -13.05
CA GLY A 129 12.17 -8.83 -14.00
C GLY A 129 10.67 -8.50 -14.13
N MET A 130 10.12 -7.63 -13.29
CA MET A 130 8.71 -7.24 -13.29
C MET A 130 8.46 -5.98 -14.14
N PRO A 131 7.47 -5.98 -15.06
CA PRO A 131 7.04 -4.78 -15.78
C PRO A 131 6.58 -3.69 -14.81
N VAL A 132 7.14 -2.49 -14.97
CA VAL A 132 6.83 -1.35 -14.10
C VAL A 132 5.81 -0.44 -14.72
N ALA A 133 4.91 0.08 -13.90
CA ALA A 133 3.95 1.07 -14.31
C ALA A 133 4.60 2.45 -14.47
N THR A 134 4.03 3.24 -15.36
CA THR A 134 4.49 4.55 -15.76
C THR A 134 3.36 5.56 -15.67
N VAL A 135 3.70 6.84 -15.79
CA VAL A 135 2.71 7.92 -15.79
C VAL A 135 1.66 7.80 -16.90
N LYS A 136 1.94 7.00 -17.94
CA LYS A 136 1.05 6.76 -19.08
C LYS A 136 0.07 5.60 -18.88
N ASP A 137 0.20 4.85 -17.78
CA ASP A 137 -0.66 3.69 -17.49
C ASP A 137 -1.97 4.11 -16.80
N HIS A 138 -2.69 5.04 -17.42
CA HIS A 138 -3.93 5.63 -16.90
C HIS A 138 -5.18 5.16 -17.64
N LYS A 139 -5.06 4.35 -18.69
CA LYS A 139 -6.20 4.02 -19.55
C LYS A 139 -7.18 3.09 -18.85
N LYS A 140 -8.46 3.44 -18.86
CA LYS A 140 -9.56 2.56 -18.45
C LYS A 140 -9.67 1.37 -19.41
N GLN A 141 -9.81 0.15 -18.89
CA GLN A 141 -10.19 -1.01 -19.68
C GLN A 141 -11.66 -0.91 -20.11
N MET A 142 -11.93 -1.14 -21.40
CA MET A 142 -13.27 -1.19 -21.94
C MET A 142 -13.86 -2.58 -21.72
N ASN A 143 -15.11 -2.65 -21.26
CA ASN A 143 -15.85 -3.90 -21.15
C ASN A 143 -16.45 -4.24 -22.52
N THR A 144 -15.66 -4.80 -23.43
CA THR A 144 -16.19 -5.40 -24.65
C THR A 144 -16.46 -6.87 -24.37
N GLY A 145 -17.69 -7.34 -24.58
CA GLY A 145 -18.08 -8.75 -24.39
C GLY A 145 -17.40 -9.74 -25.34
N ASN A 146 -16.32 -9.35 -26.01
CA ASN A 146 -15.55 -10.15 -26.95
C ASN A 146 -14.09 -10.26 -26.45
N ILE A 147 -13.71 -11.46 -26.03
CA ILE A 147 -12.41 -11.82 -25.45
C ILE A 147 -11.24 -11.68 -26.47
N GLU A 148 -11.54 -11.48 -27.75
CA GLU A 148 -10.56 -11.57 -28.85
C GLU A 148 -10.01 -10.23 -29.37
N GLN A 149 -10.35 -9.10 -28.72
CA GLN A 149 -9.62 -7.85 -28.94
C GLN A 149 -9.00 -7.43 -27.61
N GLU A 150 -7.68 -7.56 -27.51
CA GLU A 150 -6.86 -6.99 -26.44
C GLU A 150 -7.02 -5.46 -26.43
N GLU A 151 -8.13 -4.94 -25.90
CA GLU A 151 -8.33 -3.49 -25.76
C GLU A 151 -7.63 -2.98 -24.48
N THR A 152 -6.31 -2.87 -24.65
CA THR A 152 -5.25 -1.99 -24.11
C THR A 152 -5.52 -0.96 -22.98
N GLY A 153 -6.42 -1.24 -22.03
CA GLY A 153 -6.51 -0.46 -20.80
C GLY A 153 -5.60 -0.99 -19.70
N ASN A 154 -5.12 -0.10 -18.84
CA ASN A 154 -4.30 -0.43 -17.68
C ASN A 154 -5.12 -0.60 -16.40
N ILE A 155 -6.33 -0.05 -16.34
CA ILE A 155 -7.11 0.02 -15.10
C ILE A 155 -8.50 -0.55 -15.33
N GLU A 156 -8.81 -1.66 -14.67
CA GLU A 156 -10.16 -2.22 -14.64
C GLU A 156 -11.12 -1.22 -13.98
N PRO A 157 -12.33 -1.00 -14.52
CA PRO A 157 -13.28 -0.12 -13.85
C PRO A 157 -13.70 -0.65 -12.48
N PHE A 158 -13.75 0.24 -11.49
CA PHE A 158 -14.20 -0.11 -10.13
C PHE A 158 -15.61 -0.70 -10.15
N LYS A 159 -15.81 -1.77 -9.36
CA LYS A 159 -17.10 -2.45 -9.19
C LYS A 159 -17.94 -1.76 -8.11
N CYS A 160 -18.00 -0.44 -8.17
CA CYS A 160 -18.64 0.41 -7.17
C CYS A 160 -19.53 1.47 -7.79
N ASN A 161 -20.29 2.17 -6.95
CA ASN A 161 -20.92 3.43 -7.32
C ASN A 161 -19.97 4.61 -7.04
N CYS A 162 -20.23 5.74 -7.70
CA CYS A 162 -19.53 6.99 -7.40
C CYS A 162 -20.35 7.81 -6.39
N LEU A 163 -19.67 8.43 -5.41
CA LEU A 163 -20.29 9.42 -4.53
C LEU A 163 -20.66 10.72 -5.24
N SER A 164 -19.97 11.03 -6.35
CA SER A 164 -20.38 12.13 -7.22
C SER A 164 -21.59 11.68 -8.02
N PHE A 165 -22.58 12.57 -8.15
CA PHE A 165 -23.84 12.25 -8.81
C PHE A 165 -23.68 12.46 -10.34
N PRO A 166 -24.10 11.50 -11.20
CA PRO A 166 -24.13 11.66 -12.65
C PRO A 166 -25.17 12.70 -13.09
N ASP A 167 -24.78 13.97 -13.06
CA ASP A 167 -25.66 15.09 -13.35
C ASP A 167 -25.67 15.48 -14.83
N ARG A 168 -24.85 14.86 -15.70
CA ARG A 168 -24.92 15.01 -17.17
C ARG A 168 -25.91 14.05 -17.82
N GLU A 169 -26.55 14.47 -18.90
CA GLU A 169 -27.49 13.62 -19.65
C GLU A 169 -26.79 12.42 -20.28
N SER A 170 -25.61 12.65 -20.88
CA SER A 170 -24.77 11.61 -21.48
C SER A 170 -24.34 10.53 -20.47
N GLU A 171 -24.10 10.90 -19.22
CA GLU A 171 -23.76 9.96 -18.14
C GLU A 171 -24.94 9.07 -17.78
N ARG A 172 -26.12 9.67 -17.61
CA ARG A 172 -27.34 8.93 -17.31
C ARG A 172 -27.68 7.97 -18.44
N GLU A 173 -27.54 8.41 -19.69
CA GLU A 173 -27.75 7.57 -20.86
C GLU A 173 -26.77 6.39 -20.90
N ALA A 174 -25.46 6.65 -20.71
CA ALA A 174 -24.45 5.60 -20.68
C ALA A 174 -24.70 4.57 -19.56
N ILE A 175 -25.08 5.03 -18.36
CA ILE A 175 -25.42 4.15 -17.23
C ILE A 175 -26.65 3.28 -17.53
N LEU A 176 -27.71 3.88 -18.07
CA LEU A 176 -28.96 3.17 -18.34
C LEU A 176 -28.83 2.16 -19.49
N ASN A 177 -27.93 2.41 -20.44
CA ASN A 177 -27.64 1.52 -21.56
C ASN A 177 -26.70 0.36 -21.19
N ASP A 178 -26.11 0.37 -19.99
CA ASP A 178 -25.24 -0.70 -19.50
C ASP A 178 -25.92 -1.50 -18.40
N GLU A 179 -26.48 -2.65 -18.77
CA GLU A 179 -27.22 -3.55 -17.87
C GLU A 179 -26.38 -4.02 -16.68
N GLU A 180 -25.06 -4.11 -16.85
CA GLU A 180 -24.14 -4.55 -15.81
C GLU A 180 -23.93 -3.49 -14.71
N CYS A 181 -24.31 -2.23 -14.93
CA CYS A 181 -24.31 -1.19 -13.88
C CYS A 181 -25.23 -1.55 -12.70
N ARG A 182 -26.25 -2.39 -12.92
CA ARG A 182 -27.10 -2.91 -11.83
C ARG A 182 -26.31 -3.77 -10.86
N LYS A 183 -25.39 -4.58 -11.38
CA LYS A 183 -24.59 -5.53 -10.61
C LYS A 183 -23.32 -4.90 -10.08
N TYR A 184 -22.53 -4.29 -10.97
CA TYR A 184 -21.18 -3.83 -10.68
C TYR A 184 -21.11 -2.33 -10.36
N GLY A 185 -22.23 -1.62 -10.34
CA GLY A 185 -22.27 -0.19 -10.05
C GLY A 185 -21.94 0.71 -11.24
N ILE A 186 -22.05 2.02 -11.03
CA ILE A 186 -22.00 3.04 -12.09
C ILE A 186 -20.60 3.56 -12.41
N CYS A 187 -19.58 3.31 -11.56
CA CYS A 187 -18.22 3.79 -11.83
C CYS A 187 -17.64 3.24 -13.13
N ARG A 188 -18.09 2.07 -13.58
CA ARG A 188 -17.72 1.53 -14.90
C ARG A 188 -18.00 2.50 -16.07
N GLN A 189 -19.10 3.25 -15.98
CA GLN A 189 -19.45 4.27 -16.97
C GLN A 189 -18.86 5.64 -16.63
N LEU A 190 -18.83 6.01 -15.35
CA LEU A 190 -18.43 7.35 -14.92
C LEU A 190 -16.91 7.55 -14.82
N MET A 191 -16.13 6.48 -14.71
CA MET A 191 -14.68 6.58 -14.62
C MET A 191 -14.11 7.12 -15.94
N LYS A 192 -13.48 8.30 -15.86
CA LYS A 192 -12.84 9.05 -16.94
C LYS A 192 -11.42 9.39 -16.52
N LEU A 193 -10.42 8.86 -17.23
CA LEU A 193 -9.00 8.89 -16.84
C LEU A 193 -8.19 9.57 -17.95
N ASP A 194 -8.42 10.87 -18.12
CA ASP A 194 -7.88 11.64 -19.25
C ASP A 194 -6.48 12.22 -18.97
N ASN A 195 -6.06 12.18 -17.71
CA ASN A 195 -4.80 12.75 -17.25
C ASN A 195 -3.79 11.65 -16.94
N ASP A 196 -2.51 11.97 -17.12
CA ASP A 196 -1.40 11.14 -16.62
C ASP A 196 -1.44 11.05 -15.09
N TRP A 197 -0.76 10.04 -14.55
CA TRP A 197 -0.49 9.97 -13.11
C TRP A 197 0.38 11.14 -12.66
N GLU A 198 0.16 11.56 -11.41
CA GLU A 198 0.94 12.60 -10.72
C GLU A 198 1.65 12.03 -9.51
N ASN A 199 2.80 12.59 -9.15
CA ASN A 199 3.41 12.33 -7.84
C ASN A 199 2.83 13.28 -6.78
N PHE A 200 2.58 12.73 -5.59
CA PHE A 200 2.18 13.56 -4.44
C PHE A 200 3.30 14.52 -4.04
N ILE A 201 4.58 14.18 -4.17
CA ILE A 201 5.66 15.11 -3.85
C ILE A 201 6.13 15.76 -5.16
N LYS A 202 5.71 17.01 -5.43
CA LYS A 202 6.06 17.75 -6.68
C LYS A 202 7.57 17.91 -6.88
N SER A 203 8.34 17.95 -5.79
CA SER A 203 9.79 18.10 -5.80
C SER A 203 10.54 16.79 -6.04
N THR A 204 9.88 15.63 -5.89
CA THR A 204 10.46 14.33 -6.26
C THR A 204 10.15 14.06 -7.71
N GLY A 205 11.20 13.94 -8.53
CA GLY A 205 11.05 13.43 -9.89
C GLY A 205 10.39 12.04 -9.86
N TYR A 206 9.73 11.66 -10.95
CA TYR A 206 9.34 10.26 -11.14
C TYR A 206 10.58 9.37 -11.14
N LEU A 207 10.44 8.13 -10.68
CA LEU A 207 11.48 7.12 -10.85
C LEU A 207 11.80 7.00 -12.33
N SER A 208 13.05 7.25 -12.73
CA SER A 208 13.43 7.22 -14.13
C SER A 208 13.97 5.84 -14.50
N PHE A 209 13.38 5.19 -15.50
CA PHE A 209 13.82 3.87 -15.96
C PHE A 209 14.38 3.95 -17.38
N ASN A 210 15.51 3.29 -17.61
CA ASN A 210 16.04 3.16 -18.97
C ASN A 210 15.15 2.19 -19.76
N ARG A 211 14.63 2.62 -20.91
CA ARG A 211 14.00 1.69 -21.85
C ARG A 211 15.07 0.82 -22.50
N THR A 212 14.78 -0.47 -22.65
CA THR A 212 15.70 -1.47 -23.20
C THR A 212 16.07 -1.22 -24.67
N THR A 213 15.28 -0.45 -25.41
CA THR A 213 15.45 -0.27 -26.86
C THR A 213 15.48 1.18 -27.35
N GLU A 214 15.23 2.18 -26.49
CA GLU A 214 15.26 3.59 -26.88
C GLU A 214 15.90 4.44 -25.80
N LYS A 215 16.67 5.46 -26.18
CA LYS A 215 17.33 6.44 -25.29
C LYS A 215 16.33 7.36 -24.53
N GLU A 216 15.09 6.94 -24.35
CA GLU A 216 14.07 7.65 -23.59
C GLU A 216 13.89 7.03 -22.21
N ARG A 217 13.95 7.88 -21.18
CA ARG A 217 13.66 7.49 -19.80
C ARG A 217 12.15 7.46 -19.59
N ALA A 218 11.61 6.31 -19.19
CA ALA A 218 10.22 6.22 -18.77
C ALA A 218 10.10 6.72 -17.32
N GLN A 219 9.06 7.52 -17.06
CA GLN A 219 8.73 8.02 -15.73
C GLN A 219 7.80 7.03 -15.02
N GLY A 220 8.33 6.36 -14.00
CA GLY A 220 7.67 5.39 -13.14
C GLY A 220 6.77 6.00 -12.09
N ILE A 221 5.72 5.27 -11.73
CA ILE A 221 4.82 5.61 -10.63
C ILE A 221 5.09 4.72 -9.41
N THR A 222 4.81 5.25 -8.23
CA THR A 222 5.04 4.59 -6.93
C THR A 222 3.78 4.56 -6.09
N MET A 223 3.88 3.99 -4.89
CA MET A 223 2.85 4.10 -3.85
C MET A 223 2.47 5.55 -3.49
N LYS A 224 3.30 6.54 -3.86
CA LYS A 224 3.04 7.98 -3.69
C LYS A 224 2.56 8.66 -4.98
N SER A 225 2.11 7.90 -5.96
CA SER A 225 1.47 8.45 -7.15
C SER A 225 -0.06 8.47 -7.00
N VAL A 226 -0.70 9.38 -7.71
CA VAL A 226 -2.14 9.59 -7.73
C VAL A 226 -2.63 9.77 -9.15
N LEU A 227 -3.76 9.16 -9.46
CA LEU A 227 -4.44 9.36 -10.73
C LEU A 227 -5.76 10.08 -10.50
N PHE A 228 -6.04 11.09 -11.31
CA PHE A 228 -7.29 11.82 -11.23
C PHE A 228 -8.33 11.23 -12.18
N CYS A 229 -9.51 10.95 -11.63
CA CYS A 229 -10.71 10.66 -12.39
C CYS A 229 -11.53 11.94 -12.56
N SER A 230 -11.83 12.33 -13.80
CA SER A 230 -12.55 13.57 -14.14
C SER A 230 -13.93 13.68 -13.47
N HIS A 231 -14.54 12.56 -13.11
CA HIS A 231 -15.78 12.51 -12.32
C HIS A 231 -15.58 12.77 -10.80
N GLY A 232 -14.38 13.23 -10.41
CA GLY A 232 -14.07 13.79 -9.10
C GLY A 232 -13.32 12.88 -8.13
N GLY A 233 -12.82 11.74 -8.62
CA GLY A 233 -12.11 10.74 -7.80
C GLY A 233 -10.61 10.94 -7.80
N LEU A 234 -9.96 10.78 -6.65
CA LEU A 234 -8.53 10.53 -6.55
C LEU A 234 -8.31 9.03 -6.42
N ILE A 235 -7.62 8.45 -7.40
CA ILE A 235 -7.24 7.04 -7.43
C ILE A 235 -5.83 6.93 -6.86
N THR A 236 -5.68 6.12 -5.82
CA THR A 236 -4.40 5.92 -5.11
C THR A 236 -4.07 4.44 -4.98
N PRO A 237 -2.79 4.08 -4.98
CA PRO A 237 -2.36 2.71 -4.69
C PRO A 237 -2.72 2.29 -3.27
N VAL A 238 -3.18 1.05 -3.14
CA VAL A 238 -3.31 0.29 -1.89
C VAL A 238 -2.14 -0.67 -1.73
N THR A 239 -1.67 -1.24 -2.85
CA THR A 239 -0.51 -2.12 -2.91
C THR A 239 0.35 -1.79 -4.13
N SER A 240 1.64 -2.13 -4.07
CA SER A 240 2.56 -1.93 -5.19
C SER A 240 2.48 -3.03 -6.25
N GLY A 241 1.93 -4.19 -5.90
CA GLY A 241 1.92 -5.39 -6.73
C GLY A 241 3.25 -6.16 -6.75
N GLN A 242 4.33 -5.63 -6.18
CA GLN A 242 5.67 -6.21 -6.32
C GLN A 242 5.88 -7.56 -5.62
N TYR A 243 4.96 -7.94 -4.76
CA TYR A 243 4.94 -9.20 -4.04
C TYR A 243 3.83 -10.13 -4.55
N TYR A 244 2.98 -9.68 -5.48
CA TYR A 244 1.82 -10.46 -5.93
C TYR A 244 2.26 -11.75 -6.62
N ASN A 245 3.33 -11.73 -7.42
CA ASN A 245 3.83 -12.93 -8.11
C ASN A 245 4.76 -13.79 -7.25
N ASP A 246 4.99 -13.45 -5.98
CA ASP A 246 5.76 -14.30 -5.07
C ASP A 246 4.94 -15.56 -4.74
N VAL A 247 5.53 -16.73 -4.98
CA VAL A 247 4.86 -18.02 -4.78
C VAL A 247 4.41 -18.20 -3.33
N ARG A 248 5.20 -17.73 -2.37
CA ARG A 248 4.87 -17.82 -0.94
C ARG A 248 3.67 -16.95 -0.62
N TYR A 249 3.55 -15.77 -1.23
CA TYR A 249 2.38 -14.91 -1.02
C TYR A 249 1.12 -15.53 -1.62
N GLN A 250 1.21 -16.16 -2.80
CA GLN A 250 0.09 -16.87 -3.41
C GLN A 250 -0.35 -18.07 -2.57
N LYS A 251 0.59 -18.84 -2.01
CA LYS A 251 0.28 -19.91 -1.05
C LYS A 251 -0.41 -19.35 0.21
N LEU A 252 0.11 -18.25 0.77
CA LEU A 252 -0.51 -17.58 1.92
C LEU A 252 -1.93 -17.10 1.63
N LEU A 253 -2.18 -16.50 0.47
CA LEU A 253 -3.54 -16.10 0.05
C LEU A 253 -4.48 -17.32 -0.01
N ALA A 254 -4.06 -18.40 -0.65
CA ALA A 254 -4.85 -19.63 -0.73
C ALA A 254 -5.12 -20.25 0.66
N GLU A 255 -4.13 -20.24 1.54
CA GLU A 255 -4.25 -20.71 2.92
C GLU A 255 -5.22 -19.84 3.74
N THR A 256 -5.12 -18.52 3.63
CA THR A 256 -6.01 -17.59 4.35
C THR A 256 -7.47 -17.76 3.94
N GLU A 257 -7.75 -17.93 2.65
CA GLU A 257 -9.11 -18.17 2.16
C GLU A 257 -9.64 -19.54 2.64
N ARG A 258 -8.82 -20.59 2.59
CA ARG A 258 -9.20 -21.92 3.10
C ARG A 258 -9.55 -21.89 4.59
N ARG A 259 -8.87 -21.04 5.36
CA ARG A 259 -9.06 -20.91 6.81
C ARG A 259 -10.13 -19.90 7.22
N LYS A 260 -10.71 -19.16 6.27
CA LYS A 260 -11.74 -18.17 6.53
C LYS A 260 -12.93 -18.81 7.28
N GLY A 261 -13.33 -18.21 8.39
CA GLY A 261 -14.36 -18.74 9.28
C GLY A 261 -13.92 -19.85 10.25
N SER A 262 -12.69 -20.37 10.13
CA SER A 262 -12.11 -21.38 11.05
C SER A 262 -11.03 -20.83 11.99
N LEU A 263 -10.42 -19.69 11.64
CA LEU A 263 -9.48 -18.93 12.46
C LEU A 263 -10.09 -17.60 12.89
N GLU A 264 -9.53 -17.00 13.94
CA GLU A 264 -9.91 -15.67 14.33
C GLU A 264 -9.52 -14.65 13.24
N GLU A 265 -10.49 -13.82 12.84
CA GLU A 265 -10.38 -12.87 11.71
C GLU A 265 -9.15 -11.96 11.81
N TYR A 266 -8.83 -11.45 13.00
CA TYR A 266 -7.66 -10.60 13.21
C TYR A 266 -6.33 -11.24 12.80
N LYS A 267 -6.19 -12.58 12.89
CA LYS A 267 -4.97 -13.27 12.45
C LYS A 267 -4.86 -13.22 10.93
N ILE A 268 -5.96 -13.47 10.23
CA ILE A 268 -6.03 -13.40 8.77
C ILE A 268 -5.71 -11.98 8.30
N GLU A 269 -6.35 -10.98 8.90
CA GLU A 269 -6.06 -9.57 8.61
C GLU A 269 -4.59 -9.22 8.86
N PHE A 270 -4.02 -9.69 9.98
CA PHE A 270 -2.63 -9.43 10.33
C PHE A 270 -1.67 -10.05 9.31
N VAL A 271 -1.80 -11.33 8.99
CA VAL A 271 -0.86 -12.00 8.07
C VAL A 271 -0.96 -11.45 6.64
N LEU A 272 -2.17 -11.12 6.17
CA LEU A 272 -2.37 -10.49 4.86
C LEU A 272 -1.76 -9.09 4.79
N LYS A 273 -1.75 -8.37 5.92
CA LYS A 273 -1.14 -7.04 6.02
C LYS A 273 0.39 -7.12 6.04
N ILE A 274 0.96 -8.06 6.78
CA ILE A 274 2.39 -8.03 7.10
C ILE A 274 3.25 -8.88 6.16
N PHE A 275 2.74 -9.98 5.59
CA PHE A 275 3.56 -10.84 4.73
C PHE A 275 4.12 -10.11 3.50
N PRO A 276 3.32 -9.30 2.78
CA PRO A 276 3.85 -8.44 1.73
C PRO A 276 5.01 -7.54 2.15
N LYS A 277 4.95 -6.99 3.36
CA LYS A 277 5.94 -6.05 3.89
C LYS A 277 7.27 -6.73 4.18
N VAL A 278 7.23 -7.96 4.71
CA VAL A 278 8.45 -8.73 4.97
C VAL A 278 9.06 -9.33 3.69
N LEU A 279 8.25 -9.59 2.65
CA LEU A 279 8.79 -9.94 1.32
C LEU A 279 9.55 -8.78 0.68
N LEU A 280 9.08 -7.55 0.91
CA LEU A 280 9.78 -6.35 0.48
C LEU A 280 11.06 -6.16 1.28
N ASP A 281 10.99 -6.30 2.61
CA ASP A 281 12.15 -6.21 3.49
C ASP A 281 13.22 -7.24 3.12
N GLU A 282 12.85 -8.50 2.85
CA GLU A 282 13.79 -9.55 2.43
C GLU A 282 14.63 -9.14 1.21
N ARG A 283 14.04 -8.43 0.24
CA ARG A 283 14.78 -7.95 -0.94
C ARG A 283 15.82 -6.88 -0.60
N ILE A 284 15.63 -6.16 0.49
CA ILE A 284 16.49 -5.07 0.96
C ILE A 284 17.54 -5.61 1.93
N SER A 285 17.09 -6.36 2.94
CA SER A 285 17.90 -6.83 4.06
C SER A 285 18.61 -8.17 3.78
N GLY A 286 18.07 -8.98 2.86
CA GLY A 286 18.50 -10.35 2.62
C GLY A 286 18.08 -11.33 3.72
N ILE A 287 17.32 -10.89 4.72
CA ILE A 287 16.77 -11.76 5.77
C ILE A 287 15.53 -12.47 5.21
N PRO A 288 15.43 -13.81 5.29
CA PRO A 288 14.28 -14.52 4.74
C PRO A 288 12.96 -14.04 5.32
N ALA A 289 11.98 -13.79 4.46
CA ALA A 289 10.68 -13.25 4.84
C ALA A 289 9.98 -14.15 5.87
N GLU A 290 10.18 -15.47 5.80
CA GLU A 290 9.60 -16.45 6.72
C GLU A 290 10.10 -16.26 8.16
N ILE A 291 11.37 -15.85 8.33
CA ILE A 291 11.97 -15.61 9.65
C ILE A 291 11.34 -14.38 10.28
N THR A 292 11.37 -13.24 9.58
CA THR A 292 10.81 -11.99 10.05
C THR A 292 9.30 -12.12 10.27
N PHE A 293 8.57 -12.77 9.35
CA PHE A 293 7.14 -13.08 9.49
C PHE A 293 6.84 -13.85 10.77
N ALA A 294 7.51 -15.00 10.95
CA ALA A 294 7.18 -15.91 12.04
C ALA A 294 7.52 -15.31 13.40
N GLN A 295 8.68 -14.63 13.51
CA GLN A 295 9.04 -13.89 14.72
C GLN A 295 7.99 -12.82 15.03
N MET A 296 7.62 -12.00 14.05
CA MET A 296 6.61 -10.95 14.25
C MET A 296 5.26 -11.53 14.73
N CYS A 297 4.80 -12.63 14.13
CA CYS A 297 3.57 -13.31 14.53
C CYS A 297 3.62 -13.84 15.98
N LEU A 298 4.75 -14.40 16.40
CA LEU A 298 4.94 -14.96 17.74
C LEU A 298 5.06 -13.85 18.79
N GLU A 299 5.99 -12.91 18.58
CA GLU A 299 6.33 -11.86 19.54
C GLU A 299 5.14 -10.91 19.78
N SER A 300 4.40 -10.59 18.71
CA SER A 300 3.24 -9.69 18.82
C SER A 300 1.89 -10.39 19.02
N ALA A 301 1.87 -11.72 19.12
CA ALA A 301 0.65 -12.53 19.11
C ALA A 301 -0.30 -12.13 17.95
N TYR A 302 0.23 -12.12 16.72
CA TYR A 302 -0.46 -11.63 15.51
C TYR A 302 -0.98 -10.18 15.67
N GLY A 303 -0.13 -9.30 16.18
CA GLY A 303 -0.40 -7.87 16.36
C GLY A 303 -1.29 -7.51 17.55
N LYS A 304 -1.83 -8.49 18.30
CA LYS A 304 -2.66 -8.22 19.49
C LYS A 304 -1.88 -7.70 20.68
N LYS A 305 -0.59 -8.01 20.76
CA LYS A 305 0.31 -7.58 21.82
C LYS A 305 1.41 -6.76 21.19
N THR A 306 1.52 -5.54 21.65
CA THR A 306 2.61 -4.61 21.32
C THR A 306 2.96 -3.88 22.59
N CYS A 307 4.16 -3.31 22.66
CA CYS A 307 4.57 -2.52 23.82
C CYS A 307 3.68 -1.27 23.92
N ILE A 308 2.78 -1.26 24.90
CA ILE A 308 1.96 -0.10 25.25
C ILE A 308 2.58 0.52 26.50
N ASP A 309 2.92 1.80 26.41
CA ASP A 309 3.54 2.53 27.50
C ASP A 309 2.61 2.60 28.72
N ILE A 310 3.12 2.18 29.89
CA ILE A 310 2.32 2.08 31.12
C ILE A 310 1.88 3.44 31.66
N ASN A 311 2.56 4.53 31.30
CA ASN A 311 2.29 5.86 31.83
C ASN A 311 1.35 6.65 30.93
N THR A 312 1.52 6.52 29.61
CA THR A 312 0.82 7.32 28.60
C THR A 312 -0.26 6.55 27.85
N GLY A 313 -0.20 5.21 27.86
CA GLY A 313 -1.08 4.35 27.06
C GLY A 313 -0.80 4.38 25.55
N ILE A 314 0.29 5.02 25.14
CA ILE A 314 0.71 5.10 23.73
C ILE A 314 1.27 3.75 23.30
N ASN A 315 0.86 3.30 22.10
CA ASN A 315 1.43 2.11 21.48
C ASN A 315 2.78 2.47 20.82
N GLY A 316 3.85 1.79 21.22
CA GLY A 316 5.20 1.99 20.66
C GLY A 316 5.42 1.34 19.29
N ASN A 317 4.42 0.66 18.70
CA ASN A 317 4.52 -0.07 17.43
C ASN A 317 5.66 -1.11 17.38
N ASN A 318 6.08 -1.62 18.53
CA ASN A 318 7.15 -2.62 18.63
C ASN A 318 6.56 -4.03 18.52
N TYR A 319 6.74 -4.66 17.35
CA TYR A 319 6.18 -5.97 17.05
C TYR A 319 7.13 -7.14 17.33
N PHE A 320 8.39 -6.85 17.69
CA PHE A 320 9.45 -7.84 17.91
C PHE A 320 9.99 -7.85 19.34
N GLY A 321 9.49 -6.97 20.23
CA GLY A 321 9.94 -6.87 21.61
C GLY A 321 11.38 -6.38 21.75
N ILE A 322 11.85 -5.51 20.84
CA ILE A 322 13.24 -5.03 20.87
C ILE A 322 13.40 -3.97 21.97
N LYS A 323 14.34 -4.18 22.89
CA LYS A 323 14.64 -3.26 23.99
C LYS A 323 15.48 -2.04 23.56
N GLY A 324 15.35 -0.95 24.31
CA GLY A 324 16.14 0.27 24.14
C GLY A 324 15.37 1.43 23.50
N ILE A 325 16.08 2.29 22.77
CA ILE A 325 15.53 3.52 22.17
C ILE A 325 15.50 3.35 20.64
N GLY A 326 14.33 3.48 20.04
CA GLY A 326 14.09 3.44 18.61
C GLY A 326 13.88 4.85 18.00
N PRO A 327 13.54 4.92 16.71
CA PRO A 327 13.34 6.19 15.98
C PRO A 327 12.26 7.09 16.59
N ALA A 328 11.22 6.53 17.21
CA ALA A 328 10.18 7.29 17.90
C ALA A 328 10.41 7.36 19.42
N GLY A 329 11.63 7.06 19.89
CA GLY A 329 11.98 7.04 21.30
C GLY A 329 11.81 5.66 21.94
N SER A 330 11.31 5.64 23.18
CA SER A 330 11.15 4.43 23.99
C SER A 330 9.81 4.44 24.70
N VAL A 331 9.23 3.25 24.90
CA VAL A 331 8.04 3.02 25.72
C VAL A 331 8.38 2.06 26.87
N THR A 332 7.86 2.36 28.05
CA THR A 332 8.06 1.51 29.23
C THR A 332 6.89 0.55 29.37
N CYS A 333 7.14 -0.77 29.31
CA CYS A 333 6.07 -1.77 29.44
C CYS A 333 6.42 -2.96 30.32
N GLU A 334 5.38 -3.60 30.87
CA GLU A 334 5.54 -4.87 31.59
C GLU A 334 5.84 -6.00 30.59
N THR A 335 6.93 -6.72 30.84
CA THR A 335 7.32 -7.92 30.12
C THR A 335 7.52 -9.09 31.10
N LYS A 336 7.67 -10.31 30.58
CA LYS A 336 7.99 -11.49 31.38
C LYS A 336 9.36 -12.01 30.99
N GLU A 337 10.26 -12.07 31.96
CA GLU A 337 11.62 -12.60 31.79
C GLU A 337 11.75 -13.95 32.49
N GLU A 338 12.52 -14.87 31.90
CA GLU A 338 12.87 -16.12 32.57
C GLU A 338 14.13 -15.92 33.43
N ILE A 339 13.95 -15.87 34.75
CA ILE A 339 15.05 -15.75 35.72
C ILE A 339 15.13 -17.05 36.51
N ALA A 340 16.21 -17.82 36.29
CA ALA A 340 16.46 -19.12 36.92
C ALA A 340 15.31 -20.13 36.73
N GLY A 341 14.76 -20.23 35.51
CA GLY A 341 13.69 -21.18 35.18
C GLY A 341 12.28 -20.76 35.62
N LYS A 342 12.10 -19.51 36.09
CA LYS A 342 10.79 -18.96 36.47
C LYS A 342 10.49 -17.70 35.67
N MET A 343 9.27 -17.60 35.13
CA MET A 343 8.78 -16.38 34.49
C MET A 343 8.44 -15.34 35.56
N VAL A 344 9.13 -14.20 35.53
CA VAL A 344 8.93 -13.06 36.43
C VAL A 344 8.48 -11.86 35.60
N ALA A 345 7.41 -11.18 36.03
CA ALA A 345 6.99 -9.93 35.43
C ALA A 345 7.96 -8.81 35.85
N VAL A 346 8.50 -8.09 34.87
CA VAL A 346 9.41 -6.96 35.07
C VAL A 346 8.98 -5.79 34.20
N ILE A 347 9.36 -4.57 34.60
CA ILE A 347 9.17 -3.37 33.79
C ILE A 347 10.49 -3.13 33.06
N ASP A 348 10.43 -2.93 31.76
CA ASP A 348 11.59 -2.65 30.92
C ASP A 348 11.25 -1.63 29.82
N ASP A 349 12.29 -1.06 29.22
CA ASP A 349 12.19 -0.04 28.19
C ASP A 349 12.40 -0.66 26.79
N PHE A 350 11.42 -0.43 25.93
CA PHE A 350 11.35 -0.99 24.58
C PHE A 350 11.37 0.11 23.53
N ARG A 351 12.03 -0.18 22.40
CA ARG A 351 12.10 0.74 21.27
C ARG A 351 10.69 1.13 20.83
N ALA A 352 10.50 2.40 20.49
CA ALA A 352 9.27 2.89 19.89
C ALA A 352 9.51 3.27 18.42
N TYR A 353 8.48 3.07 17.60
CA TYR A 353 8.51 3.32 16.16
C TYR A 353 7.29 4.14 15.72
N ASN A 354 7.46 4.94 14.66
CA ASN A 354 6.37 5.69 14.04
C ASN A 354 5.40 4.78 13.28
N SER A 355 5.87 3.61 12.85
CA SER A 355 5.09 2.66 12.07
C SER A 355 5.54 1.22 12.25
N MET A 356 4.71 0.30 11.78
CA MET A 356 5.04 -1.12 11.65
C MET A 356 6.22 -1.37 10.70
N ASP A 357 6.36 -0.56 9.65
CA ASP A 357 7.42 -0.71 8.66
C ASP A 357 8.79 -0.37 9.27
N GLU A 358 8.87 0.67 10.10
CA GLU A 358 10.08 0.98 10.89
C GLU A 358 10.44 -0.16 11.86
N SER A 359 9.44 -0.80 12.48
CA SER A 359 9.70 -1.94 13.37
C SER A 359 10.25 -3.15 12.62
N ILE A 360 9.84 -3.37 11.36
CA ILE A 360 10.38 -4.43 10.50
C ILE A 360 11.81 -4.08 10.06
N GLU A 361 12.03 -2.85 9.60
CA GLU A 361 13.35 -2.38 9.15
C GLU A 361 14.38 -2.45 10.30
N ASP A 362 14.03 -2.01 11.51
CA ASP A 362 14.95 -2.05 12.66
C ASP A 362 15.23 -3.48 13.13
N HIS A 363 14.25 -4.39 13.05
CA HIS A 363 14.46 -5.81 13.33
C HIS A 363 15.45 -6.42 12.33
N SER A 364 15.26 -6.21 11.04
CA SER A 364 16.18 -6.72 10.02
C SER A 364 17.56 -6.09 10.14
N ASN A 365 17.66 -4.80 10.46
CA ASN A 365 18.94 -4.15 10.76
C ASN A 365 19.63 -4.74 12.00
N LEU A 366 18.88 -5.08 13.06
CA LEU A 366 19.42 -5.77 14.23
C LEU A 366 20.01 -7.13 13.84
N LEU A 367 19.28 -7.90 13.03
CA LEU A 367 19.75 -9.20 12.52
C LEU A 367 20.99 -9.05 11.65
N VAL A 368 20.96 -8.11 10.70
CA VAL A 368 22.09 -7.86 9.79
C VAL A 368 23.33 -7.43 10.56
N ASN A 369 23.22 -6.51 11.51
CA ASN A 369 24.38 -5.94 12.19
C ASN A 369 24.93 -6.81 13.32
N THR A 370 24.05 -7.45 14.10
CA THR A 370 24.45 -8.18 15.31
C THR A 370 24.69 -9.65 15.03
N TYR A 371 23.94 -10.21 14.08
CA TYR A 371 23.99 -11.62 13.72
C TYR A 371 24.63 -11.84 12.36
N GLN A 372 25.32 -10.84 11.79
CA GLN A 372 25.96 -10.92 10.47
C GLN A 372 26.82 -12.17 10.28
N GLN A 373 27.61 -12.50 11.30
CA GLN A 373 28.49 -13.67 11.32
C GLN A 373 27.74 -15.02 11.32
N TYR A 374 26.44 -14.98 11.61
CA TYR A 374 25.50 -16.09 11.57
C TYR A 374 24.51 -15.97 10.41
N ILE A 375 24.58 -14.91 9.58
CA ILE A 375 23.81 -14.85 8.34
C ILE A 375 24.28 -16.03 7.48
N VAL A 376 23.33 -16.86 7.12
CA VAL A 376 23.56 -18.05 6.30
C VAL A 376 22.70 -17.94 5.05
N THR A 377 23.22 -18.40 3.92
CA THR A 377 22.36 -18.84 2.83
C THR A 377 21.84 -20.22 3.18
N GLY A 378 20.55 -20.46 3.10
CA GLY A 378 20.00 -21.77 3.45
C GLY A 378 18.53 -21.74 3.77
N SER A 379 18.03 -22.87 4.27
CA SER A 379 16.63 -23.03 4.64
C SER A 379 16.26 -22.20 5.88
N VAL A 380 14.95 -22.02 6.14
CA VAL A 380 14.43 -21.46 7.39
C VAL A 380 15.03 -22.16 8.62
N GLU A 381 15.29 -23.47 8.51
CA GLU A 381 15.89 -24.25 9.58
C GLU A 381 17.34 -23.85 9.88
N ASP A 382 18.13 -23.57 8.85
CA ASP A 382 19.52 -23.13 8.98
C ASP A 382 19.58 -21.77 9.67
N TRP A 383 18.67 -20.87 9.29
CA TRP A 383 18.49 -19.56 9.95
C TRP A 383 18.11 -19.70 11.42
N CYS A 384 17.13 -20.54 11.76
CA CYS A 384 16.77 -20.78 13.17
C CYS A 384 17.96 -21.28 13.99
N ASN A 385 18.75 -22.22 13.43
CA ASN A 385 19.93 -22.75 14.09
C ASN A 385 20.99 -21.65 14.30
N ALA A 386 21.19 -20.80 13.30
CA ALA A 386 22.17 -19.72 13.32
C ALA A 386 21.80 -18.62 14.34
N LEU A 387 20.53 -18.20 14.36
CA LEU A 387 20.00 -17.23 15.33
C LEU A 387 20.09 -17.77 16.77
N LYS A 388 19.77 -19.05 16.98
CA LYS A 388 19.92 -19.70 18.29
C LYS A 388 21.39 -19.77 18.72
N LYS A 389 22.31 -20.10 17.81
CA LYS A 389 23.76 -20.08 18.08
C LYS A 389 24.25 -18.68 18.44
N GLY A 390 23.68 -17.65 17.81
CA GLY A 390 23.98 -16.25 18.11
C GLY A 390 23.34 -15.72 19.40
N GLY A 391 22.52 -16.52 20.09
CA GLY A 391 21.87 -16.12 21.33
C GLY A 391 20.65 -15.22 21.17
N TYR A 392 20.02 -15.19 19.98
CA TYR A 392 18.76 -14.46 19.76
C TYR A 392 17.63 -14.99 20.65
N ALA A 393 17.54 -16.32 20.76
CA ALA A 393 16.54 -17.00 21.57
C ALA A 393 17.19 -18.04 22.48
N THR A 394 16.78 -18.05 23.75
CA THR A 394 17.19 -19.04 24.75
C THR A 394 16.27 -20.25 24.78
N ALA A 395 15.02 -20.10 24.30
CA ALA A 395 14.01 -21.14 24.27
C ALA A 395 14.47 -22.37 23.47
N SER A 396 14.33 -23.56 24.07
CA SER A 396 14.77 -24.80 23.45
C SER A 396 13.97 -25.13 22.17
N ASN A 397 12.69 -24.77 22.14
CA ASN A 397 11.70 -25.02 21.09
C ASN A 397 11.56 -23.88 20.05
N TYR A 398 12.47 -22.89 20.06
CA TYR A 398 12.39 -21.71 19.20
C TYR A 398 12.27 -22.06 17.70
N LYS A 399 13.08 -23.02 17.22
CA LYS A 399 13.04 -23.49 15.83
C LYS A 399 11.68 -24.08 15.49
N GLU A 400 11.13 -24.91 16.37
CA GLU A 400 9.86 -25.57 16.20
C GLU A 400 8.70 -24.56 16.16
N GLU A 401 8.75 -23.50 16.96
CA GLU A 401 7.75 -22.43 16.96
C GLU A 401 7.75 -21.64 15.65
N ILE A 402 8.93 -21.24 15.16
CA ILE A 402 9.09 -20.55 13.87
C ILE A 402 8.55 -21.42 12.74
N LEU A 403 9.02 -22.66 12.62
CA LEU A 403 8.57 -23.57 11.58
C LEU A 403 7.07 -23.88 11.66
N SER A 404 6.51 -23.93 12.88
CA SER A 404 5.07 -24.12 13.08
C SER A 404 4.27 -22.98 12.46
N VAL A 405 4.69 -21.72 12.65
CA VAL A 405 4.04 -20.57 12.02
C VAL A 405 4.19 -20.63 10.50
N CYS A 406 5.40 -20.86 9.98
CA CYS A 406 5.62 -20.93 8.54
C CYS A 406 4.78 -22.03 7.87
N LYS A 407 4.68 -23.21 8.49
CA LYS A 407 3.84 -24.32 8.02
C LYS A 407 2.35 -24.02 8.14
N THR A 408 1.94 -23.31 9.18
CA THR A 408 0.53 -22.92 9.38
C THR A 408 0.02 -22.08 8.20
N TRP A 409 0.90 -21.23 7.66
CA TRP A 409 0.60 -20.30 6.58
C TRP A 409 1.08 -20.75 5.18
N ASP A 410 1.65 -21.95 5.09
CA ASP A 410 2.20 -22.54 3.86
C ASP A 410 3.21 -21.63 3.12
N ILE A 411 4.08 -20.95 3.87
CA ILE A 411 5.04 -19.96 3.32
C ILE A 411 6.47 -20.49 3.19
N ILE A 412 6.70 -21.78 3.42
CA ILE A 412 8.02 -22.39 3.16
C ILE A 412 8.11 -22.72 1.66
N GLU A 413 9.24 -22.36 1.02
CA GLU A 413 9.52 -22.72 -0.37
C GLU A 413 9.66 -24.23 -0.61
#